data_AF-A0A8H6W143-F1
#
_entry.id   AF-A0A8H6W143-F1
#
_cell.length_a   1.000
_cell.length_b   1.000
_cell.length_c   1.000
_cell.angle_alpha   90.00
_cell.angle_beta   90.00
_cell.angle_gamma   90.00
#
_symmetry.space_group_name_H-M   'P 1'
#
loop_
_entity.id
_entity.type
_entity.pdbx_description
1 polymer ?
#
loop_
_entity_poly.entity_id
_entity_poly.type
_entity_poly.pdbx_seq_one_letter_code
_entity_poly.pdbx_strand_id
1 'polypeptide(L)'
;MSDEVDWNSVWDQSIVGSEPPPELRGVNPEDVKSIIYLTDGAPEGLSNSLSQFSGSHKLGLFAASTPFVTGRSVTLFLNDEICDSGAVGLALKQEASCGLRFHGMEPLAEPMIVSQSEGNLVILLDNKTPTQLLLSAIKQKGINLQTPDYEEFCLASIHDHEPKQMFSILSGDPSRGTIALQSNSSPPSGSRVQFFYRPKTTTAEVAATLSRGTFSFTTVPEALLGHNAEEEVADLELPDSFLAGSEKGFLVSRGKETPWTCSIPGSSAVLHWST
;
A
#
# COMPACT_ATOMS: atom_id res chain seq x y z
N MET A 1 40.94 -10.68 19.12
CA MET A 1 39.75 -11.52 18.88
C MET A 1 38.62 -10.53 18.73
N SER A 2 38.27 -10.22 17.48
CA SER A 2 37.19 -9.31 17.12
C SER A 2 35.91 -10.11 17.10
N ASP A 3 34.99 -9.81 18.00
CA ASP A 3 33.63 -10.34 17.96
C ASP A 3 32.96 -9.80 16.69
N GLU A 4 32.80 -10.68 15.73
CA GLU A 4 32.08 -10.43 14.49
C GLU A 4 30.61 -10.32 14.86
N VAL A 5 30.12 -9.08 14.99
CA VAL A 5 28.70 -8.81 15.19
C VAL A 5 27.97 -9.36 13.99
N ASP A 6 27.22 -10.44 14.19
CA ASP A 6 26.32 -10.99 13.18
C ASP A 6 25.16 -10.02 13.01
N TRP A 7 25.34 -9.09 12.07
CA TRP A 7 24.36 -8.06 11.75
C TRP A 7 22.99 -8.66 11.40
N ASN A 8 22.93 -9.86 10.79
CA ASN A 8 21.66 -10.53 10.50
C ASN A 8 20.86 -10.81 11.77
N SER A 9 21.52 -11.18 12.87
CA SER A 9 20.87 -11.41 14.17
C SER A 9 20.30 -10.13 14.81
N VAL A 10 20.89 -8.96 14.51
CA VAL A 10 20.42 -7.66 15.02
C VAL A 10 19.19 -7.18 14.24
N TRP A 11 19.14 -7.45 12.94
CA TRP A 11 17.97 -7.14 12.10
C TRP A 11 16.83 -8.14 12.33
N ASP A 12 17.13 -9.43 12.53
CA ASP A 12 16.13 -10.48 12.78
C ASP A 12 15.47 -10.38 14.16
N GLN A 13 16.11 -9.76 15.16
CA GLN A 13 15.50 -9.53 16.48
C GLN A 13 14.30 -8.56 16.45
N SER A 14 14.12 -7.80 15.37
CA SER A 14 12.90 -7.00 15.17
C SER A 14 11.68 -7.83 14.73
N ILE A 15 11.88 -9.10 14.38
CA ILE A 15 10.88 -10.01 13.80
C ILE A 15 10.23 -10.88 14.89
N VAL A 16 10.85 -11.01 16.07
CA VAL A 16 10.35 -11.88 17.16
C VAL A 16 9.85 -11.05 18.34
N GLY A 17 8.54 -10.81 18.38
CA GLY A 17 7.83 -10.52 19.64
C GLY A 17 7.72 -9.05 20.04
N SER A 18 7.41 -8.15 19.12
CA SER A 18 6.88 -6.84 19.51
C SER A 18 5.53 -7.03 20.21
N GLU A 19 5.43 -6.61 21.47
CA GLU A 19 4.18 -6.66 22.22
C GLU A 19 3.06 -5.88 21.49
N PRO A 20 1.82 -6.40 21.49
CA PRO A 20 0.71 -5.64 20.95
C PRO A 20 0.43 -4.38 21.77
N PRO A 21 -0.31 -3.42 21.18
CA PRO A 21 -0.84 -2.27 21.92
C PRO A 21 -1.51 -2.70 23.23
N PRO A 22 -1.38 -1.91 24.32
CA PRO A 22 -1.91 -2.26 25.64
C PRO A 22 -3.37 -2.74 25.64
N GLU A 23 -4.20 -2.13 24.80
CA GLU A 23 -5.64 -2.41 24.64
C GLU A 23 -5.92 -3.79 24.02
N LEU A 24 -4.94 -4.34 23.30
CA LEU A 24 -5.00 -5.66 22.67
C LEU A 24 -4.30 -6.74 23.51
N ARG A 25 -3.65 -6.37 24.62
CA ARG A 25 -3.03 -7.34 25.53
C ARG A 25 -4.10 -8.21 26.19
N GLY A 26 -3.96 -9.52 26.10
CA GLY A 26 -4.93 -10.48 26.66
C GLY A 26 -6.16 -10.74 25.79
N VAL A 27 -6.31 -10.05 24.66
CA VAL A 27 -7.32 -10.40 23.65
C VAL A 27 -6.86 -11.65 22.90
N ASN A 28 -7.74 -12.64 22.76
CA ASN A 28 -7.45 -13.82 21.94
C ASN A 28 -7.30 -13.41 20.47
N PRO A 29 -6.15 -13.67 19.81
CA PRO A 29 -5.95 -13.25 18.44
C PRO A 29 -7.00 -13.76 17.44
N GLU A 30 -7.58 -14.94 17.69
CA GLU A 30 -8.60 -15.56 16.85
C GLU A 30 -9.97 -14.85 16.91
N ASP A 31 -10.22 -14.07 17.98
CA ASP A 31 -11.44 -13.29 18.14
C ASP A 31 -11.44 -12.02 17.28
N VAL A 32 -10.25 -11.51 16.90
CA VAL A 32 -10.11 -10.27 16.14
C VAL A 32 -10.13 -10.60 14.65
N LYS A 33 -11.11 -10.05 13.94
CA LYS A 33 -11.37 -10.35 12.52
C LYS A 33 -10.93 -9.22 11.61
N SER A 34 -10.98 -7.98 12.08
CA SER A 34 -10.47 -6.83 11.36
C SER A 34 -9.80 -5.83 12.29
N ILE A 35 -8.76 -5.16 11.79
CA ILE A 35 -8.05 -4.08 12.47
C ILE A 35 -7.93 -2.92 11.50
N ILE A 36 -8.39 -1.75 11.93
CA ILE A 36 -8.37 -0.52 11.16
C ILE A 36 -7.53 0.48 11.93
N TYR A 37 -6.58 1.14 11.30
CA TYR A 37 -5.73 2.10 12.01
C TYR A 37 -5.24 3.24 11.13
N LEU A 38 -4.94 4.37 11.77
CA LEU A 38 -4.27 5.53 11.21
C LEU A 38 -2.88 5.58 11.86
N THR A 39 -1.83 5.71 11.06
CA THR A 39 -0.44 5.60 11.53
C THR A 39 0.41 6.76 11.04
N ASP A 40 1.46 7.07 11.78
CA ASP A 40 2.53 7.95 11.34
C ASP A 40 3.40 7.31 10.23
N GLY A 41 4.56 7.92 9.95
CA GLY A 41 5.48 7.44 8.91
C GLY A 41 6.35 6.22 9.29
N ALA A 42 6.17 5.62 10.47
CA ALA A 42 6.98 4.48 10.94
C ALA A 42 6.11 3.32 11.46
N PRO A 43 5.30 2.69 10.59
CA PRO A 43 4.31 1.68 10.98
C PRO A 43 4.89 0.28 11.22
N GLU A 44 6.20 0.07 11.04
CA GLU A 44 6.83 -1.26 11.00
C GLU A 44 6.71 -1.97 12.35
N GLY A 45 6.97 -1.26 13.45
CA GLY A 45 6.85 -1.82 14.80
C GLY A 45 5.42 -2.27 15.10
N LEU A 46 4.43 -1.45 14.72
CA LEU A 46 3.02 -1.82 14.87
C LEU A 46 2.65 -3.00 13.97
N SER A 47 3.04 -2.97 12.69
CA SER A 47 2.75 -4.02 11.72
C SER A 47 3.29 -5.38 12.18
N ASN A 48 4.50 -5.39 12.73
CA ASN A 48 5.10 -6.58 13.33
C ASN A 48 4.30 -7.05 14.55
N SER A 49 3.88 -6.13 15.44
CA SER A 49 3.08 -6.52 16.62
C SER A 49 1.71 -7.08 16.24
N LEU A 50 1.12 -6.55 15.17
CA LEU A 50 -0.18 -7.00 14.69
C LEU A 50 -0.10 -8.34 13.93
N SER A 51 1.09 -8.82 13.58
CA SER A 51 1.28 -10.11 12.90
C SER A 51 0.75 -11.30 13.71
N GLN A 52 0.69 -11.17 15.05
CA GLN A 52 0.10 -12.17 15.94
C GLN A 52 -1.40 -12.40 15.66
N PHE A 53 -2.09 -11.40 15.11
CA PHE A 53 -3.49 -11.50 14.66
C PHE A 53 -3.55 -12.04 13.23
N SER A 54 -2.92 -13.19 12.97
CA SER A 54 -2.74 -13.72 11.60
C SER A 54 -4.04 -14.07 10.86
N GLY A 55 -5.15 -14.20 11.57
CA GLY A 55 -6.49 -14.39 10.99
C GLY A 55 -7.19 -13.11 10.56
N SER A 56 -6.71 -11.93 11.01
CA SER A 56 -7.42 -10.66 10.82
C SER A 56 -7.04 -9.95 9.52
N HIS A 57 -8.02 -9.27 8.91
CA HIS A 57 -7.74 -8.26 7.89
C HIS A 57 -7.26 -6.97 8.55
N LYS A 58 -6.13 -6.42 8.12
CA LYS A 58 -5.55 -5.19 8.67
C LYS A 58 -5.54 -4.14 7.57
N LEU A 59 -6.11 -2.98 7.86
CA LEU A 59 -6.20 -1.86 6.96
C LEU A 59 -5.70 -0.61 7.68
N GLY A 60 -4.54 -0.11 7.25
CA GLY A 60 -3.89 1.09 7.78
C GLY A 60 -3.95 2.25 6.80
N LEU A 61 -4.07 3.49 7.27
CA LEU A 61 -3.85 4.69 6.46
C LEU A 61 -2.70 5.48 7.07
N PHE A 62 -1.79 5.96 6.22
CA PHE A 62 -0.80 6.93 6.67
C PHE A 62 -1.48 8.27 6.93
N ALA A 63 -1.29 8.83 8.12
CA ALA A 63 -1.81 10.14 8.45
C ALA A 63 -1.18 11.21 7.56
N ALA A 64 -2.03 12.12 7.09
CA ALA A 64 -1.62 13.25 6.29
C ALA A 64 -0.66 14.16 7.07
N SER A 65 0.27 14.79 6.34
CA SER A 65 1.22 15.73 6.92
C SER A 65 0.51 17.01 7.41
N THR A 66 0.69 17.39 8.67
CA THR A 66 0.08 18.60 9.25
C THR A 66 1.04 19.69 9.77
N PRO A 67 2.30 19.83 9.28
CA PRO A 67 3.28 20.75 9.89
C PRO A 67 2.87 22.21 9.78
N PHE A 68 2.16 22.58 8.71
CA PHE A 68 1.71 23.95 8.47
C PHE A 68 0.35 24.27 9.12
N VAL A 69 -0.37 23.25 9.60
CA VAL A 69 -1.70 23.41 10.23
C VAL A 69 -1.60 23.34 11.75
N THR A 70 -0.90 22.34 12.28
CA THR A 70 -0.83 22.07 13.73
C THR A 70 0.60 22.13 14.30
N GLY A 71 1.59 22.41 13.45
CA GLY A 71 3.01 22.43 13.85
C GLY A 71 3.61 21.04 14.11
N ARG A 72 2.92 19.96 13.73
CA ARG A 72 3.32 18.56 13.95
C ARG A 72 3.56 17.84 12.62
N SER A 73 4.38 16.79 12.63
CA SER A 73 4.57 15.95 11.45
C SER A 73 3.25 15.30 11.01
N VAL A 74 2.48 14.79 11.95
CA VAL A 74 1.12 14.26 11.78
C VAL A 74 0.25 14.64 12.98
N THR A 75 -1.07 14.50 12.87
CA THR A 75 -2.01 14.74 13.98
C THR A 75 -3.03 13.62 14.01
N LEU A 76 -2.93 12.77 15.03
CA LEU A 76 -3.86 11.69 15.34
C LEU A 76 -4.68 12.07 16.58
N PHE A 77 -5.93 11.62 16.63
CA PHE A 77 -6.81 11.87 17.76
C PHE A 77 -7.16 10.54 18.42
N LEU A 78 -6.91 10.45 19.72
CA LEU A 78 -7.33 9.34 20.57
C LEU A 78 -8.16 9.89 21.72
N ASN A 79 -9.49 9.76 21.62
CA ASN A 79 -10.42 10.41 22.53
C ASN A 79 -10.20 11.94 22.54
N ASP A 80 -9.83 12.50 23.70
CA ASP A 80 -9.57 13.93 23.89
C ASP A 80 -8.08 14.29 23.76
N GLU A 81 -7.22 13.33 23.39
CA GLU A 81 -5.78 13.51 23.28
C GLU A 81 -5.31 13.61 21.83
N ILE A 82 -4.33 14.50 21.60
CA ILE A 82 -3.64 14.64 20.33
C ILE A 82 -2.33 13.85 20.41
N CYS A 83 -2.14 12.91 19.48
CA CYS A 83 -0.90 12.16 19.30
C CYS A 83 -0.20 12.62 18.01
N ASP A 84 1.11 12.82 18.08
CA ASP A 84 1.97 13.24 16.94
C ASP A 84 2.91 12.13 16.45
N SER A 85 2.80 10.93 17.02
CA SER A 85 3.54 9.72 16.66
C SER A 85 2.74 8.46 16.99
N GLY A 86 3.13 7.33 16.40
CA GLY A 86 2.48 6.03 16.57
C GLY A 86 1.22 5.86 15.70
N ALA A 87 0.20 5.21 16.26
CA ALA A 87 -1.03 4.93 15.56
C ALA A 87 -2.25 4.94 16.49
N VAL A 88 -3.41 5.22 15.91
CA VAL A 88 -4.73 5.11 16.56
C VAL A 88 -5.61 4.21 15.72
N GLY A 89 -6.44 3.37 16.34
CA GLY A 89 -7.21 2.40 15.57
C GLY A 89 -8.25 1.63 16.36
N LEU A 90 -8.92 0.73 15.65
CA LEU A 90 -10.01 -0.11 16.12
C LEU A 90 -9.69 -1.56 15.78
N ALA A 91 -9.94 -2.45 16.73
CA ALA A 91 -9.96 -3.90 16.50
C ALA A 91 -11.39 -4.42 16.65
N LEU A 92 -11.86 -5.14 15.64
CA LEU A 92 -13.24 -5.57 15.53
C LEU A 92 -13.31 -7.09 15.50
N LYS A 93 -14.32 -7.63 16.20
CA LYS A 93 -14.63 -9.08 16.18
C LYS A 93 -15.50 -9.50 14.99
N GLN A 94 -15.98 -8.54 14.20
CA GLN A 94 -16.87 -8.81 13.08
C GLN A 94 -16.07 -9.15 11.83
N GLU A 95 -16.45 -10.26 11.19
CA GLU A 95 -15.89 -10.70 9.92
C GLU A 95 -16.12 -9.65 8.83
N ALA A 96 -15.06 -9.32 8.11
CA ALA A 96 -15.07 -8.40 6.99
C ALA A 96 -14.47 -9.10 5.77
N SER A 97 -14.93 -8.74 4.59
CA SER A 97 -14.17 -9.00 3.36
C SER A 97 -13.24 -7.82 3.08
N CYS A 98 -12.04 -8.09 2.55
CA CYS A 98 -11.08 -7.07 2.18
C CYS A 98 -10.83 -7.09 0.67
N GLY A 99 -11.15 -5.98 0.00
CA GLY A 99 -10.96 -5.77 -1.43
C GLY A 99 -9.93 -4.69 -1.73
N LEU A 100 -9.27 -4.81 -2.88
CA LEU A 100 -8.39 -3.78 -3.43
C LEU A 100 -8.89 -3.35 -4.79
N ARG A 101 -8.68 -2.08 -5.11
CA ARG A 101 -8.97 -1.49 -6.42
C ARG A 101 -7.81 -0.62 -6.83
N PHE A 102 -7.42 -0.69 -8.09
CA PHE A 102 -6.34 0.09 -8.67
C PHE A 102 -6.93 0.93 -9.81
N HIS A 103 -7.63 2.01 -9.48
CA HIS A 103 -8.39 2.77 -10.46
C HIS A 103 -7.46 3.50 -11.44
N GLY A 104 -7.78 3.39 -12.73
CA GLY A 104 -7.03 4.11 -13.77
C GLY A 104 -5.68 3.51 -14.14
N MET A 105 -5.41 2.28 -13.69
CA MET A 105 -4.24 1.53 -14.09
C MET A 105 -4.54 0.73 -15.36
N GLU A 106 -3.66 0.82 -16.36
CA GLU A 106 -3.77 0.08 -17.61
C GLU A 106 -2.66 -0.97 -17.73
N PRO A 107 -2.98 -2.19 -18.19
CA PRO A 107 -1.96 -3.20 -18.46
C PRO A 107 -1.05 -2.76 -19.62
N LEU A 108 0.25 -2.85 -19.39
CA LEU A 108 1.30 -2.43 -20.31
C LEU A 108 1.89 -3.61 -21.09
N ALA A 109 1.97 -4.78 -20.47
CA ALA A 109 2.50 -6.01 -21.05
C ALA A 109 1.63 -7.21 -20.67
N GLU A 110 1.86 -8.36 -21.31
CA GLU A 110 1.28 -9.63 -20.88
C GLU A 110 1.84 -10.09 -19.52
N PRO A 111 1.11 -10.92 -18.75
CA PRO A 111 1.62 -11.49 -17.52
C PRO A 111 2.86 -12.38 -17.74
N MET A 112 3.84 -12.25 -16.84
CA MET A 112 5.13 -12.95 -16.84
C MET A 112 5.38 -13.62 -15.48
N ILE A 113 6.39 -14.50 -15.40
CA ILE A 113 6.81 -15.16 -14.17
C ILE A 113 8.10 -14.55 -13.64
N VAL A 114 8.12 -14.21 -12.36
CA VAL A 114 9.37 -13.84 -11.67
C VAL A 114 10.29 -15.04 -11.66
N SER A 115 11.40 -14.96 -12.39
CA SER A 115 12.41 -16.03 -12.41
C SER A 115 13.44 -15.82 -11.31
N GLN A 116 13.76 -14.56 -10.99
CA GLN A 116 14.71 -14.21 -9.93
C GLN A 116 14.39 -12.84 -9.32
N SER A 117 14.46 -12.77 -8.00
CA SER A 117 14.27 -11.56 -7.19
C SER A 117 15.23 -11.56 -5.99
N GLU A 118 15.57 -10.37 -5.47
CA GLU A 118 16.36 -10.18 -4.26
C GLU A 118 15.99 -8.86 -3.58
N GLY A 119 15.61 -8.88 -2.30
CA GLY A 119 15.11 -7.69 -1.61
C GLY A 119 13.93 -7.08 -2.35
N ASN A 120 14.00 -5.79 -2.68
CA ASN A 120 13.02 -5.07 -3.50
C ASN A 120 13.33 -5.08 -5.01
N LEU A 121 14.33 -5.86 -5.44
CA LEU A 121 14.77 -5.93 -6.83
C LEU A 121 14.16 -7.14 -7.54
N VAL A 122 13.59 -6.88 -8.72
CA VAL A 122 13.27 -7.93 -9.69
C VAL A 122 14.43 -8.04 -10.67
N ILE A 123 15.05 -9.21 -10.70
CA ILE A 123 16.28 -9.46 -11.46
C ILE A 123 15.95 -10.08 -12.83
N LEU A 124 15.03 -11.05 -12.87
CA LEU A 124 14.60 -11.72 -14.10
C LEU A 124 13.08 -11.95 -14.13
N LEU A 125 12.49 -11.68 -15.29
CA LEU A 125 11.10 -12.03 -15.65
C LEU A 125 11.13 -12.93 -16.89
N ASP A 126 10.53 -14.12 -16.83
CA ASP A 126 10.60 -15.14 -17.89
C ASP A 126 12.02 -15.38 -18.42
N ASN A 127 13.00 -15.42 -17.51
CA ASN A 127 14.44 -15.52 -17.78
C ASN A 127 15.00 -14.39 -18.68
N LYS A 128 14.33 -13.24 -18.74
CA LYS A 128 14.72 -12.05 -19.48
C LYS A 128 14.90 -10.86 -18.54
N THR A 129 15.60 -9.84 -19.02
CA THR A 129 15.86 -8.63 -18.24
C THR A 129 14.59 -7.78 -18.10
N PRO A 130 14.13 -7.48 -16.87
CA PRO A 130 12.89 -6.73 -16.65
C PRO A 130 12.88 -5.34 -17.28
N THR A 131 14.01 -4.62 -17.24
CA THR A 131 14.09 -3.27 -17.82
C THR A 131 13.91 -3.28 -19.34
N GLN A 132 14.47 -4.27 -20.05
CA GLN A 132 14.26 -4.37 -21.51
C GLN A 132 12.82 -4.75 -21.84
N LEU A 133 12.19 -5.61 -21.04
CA LEU A 133 10.78 -5.97 -21.19
C LEU A 133 9.88 -4.75 -21.00
N LEU A 134 10.11 -3.97 -19.93
CA LEU A 134 9.37 -2.73 -19.67
C LEU A 134 9.56 -1.72 -20.81
N LEU A 135 10.79 -1.43 -21.22
CA LEU A 135 11.07 -0.49 -22.32
C LEU A 135 10.47 -0.96 -23.65
N SER A 136 10.44 -2.26 -23.91
CA SER A 136 9.80 -2.82 -25.10
C SER A 136 8.29 -2.64 -25.05
N ALA A 137 7.66 -2.87 -23.90
CA ALA A 137 6.22 -2.70 -23.71
C ALA A 137 5.80 -1.22 -23.83
N ILE A 138 6.59 -0.29 -23.25
CA ILE A 138 6.41 1.17 -23.40
C ILE A 138 6.42 1.57 -24.88
N LYS A 139 7.42 1.09 -25.65
CA LYS A 139 7.52 1.36 -27.09
C LYS A 139 6.36 0.78 -27.87
N GLN A 140 5.92 -0.44 -27.56
CA GLN A 140 4.80 -1.10 -28.24
C GLN A 140 3.47 -0.37 -28.00
N LYS A 141 3.25 0.16 -26.78
CA LYS A 141 2.09 1.00 -26.47
C LYS A 141 2.17 2.41 -27.04
N GLY A 142 3.32 2.83 -27.55
CA GLY A 142 3.53 4.18 -28.10
C GLY A 142 3.64 5.27 -27.03
N ILE A 143 3.98 4.91 -25.78
CA ILE A 143 4.14 5.88 -24.70
C ILE A 143 5.44 6.67 -24.94
N ASN A 144 5.33 8.00 -25.04
CA ASN A 144 6.47 8.87 -25.23
C ASN A 144 7.16 9.16 -23.89
N LEU A 145 8.42 8.72 -23.74
CA LEU A 145 9.22 9.01 -22.54
C LEU A 145 9.78 10.45 -22.51
N GLN A 146 9.76 11.18 -23.64
CA GLN A 146 10.25 12.56 -23.72
C GLN A 146 9.17 13.59 -23.35
N THR A 147 7.91 13.25 -23.60
CA THR A 147 6.73 13.99 -23.14
C THR A 147 5.86 13.00 -22.38
N PRO A 148 6.02 12.88 -21.05
CA PRO A 148 5.34 11.81 -20.33
C PRO A 148 3.84 12.09 -20.35
N ASP A 149 3.09 11.29 -21.12
CA ASP A 149 1.62 11.21 -21.09
C ASP A 149 1.15 10.23 -19.99
N TYR A 150 2.07 9.79 -19.13
CA TYR A 150 1.86 8.88 -18.02
C TYR A 150 2.32 9.51 -16.71
N GLU A 151 1.72 9.10 -15.60
CA GLU A 151 2.12 9.50 -14.25
C GLU A 151 3.12 8.50 -13.67
N GLU A 152 2.84 7.20 -13.79
CA GLU A 152 3.56 6.18 -13.05
C GLU A 152 3.60 4.84 -13.79
N PHE A 153 4.70 4.09 -13.61
CA PHE A 153 4.82 2.70 -14.03
C PHE A 153 4.84 1.79 -12.80
N CYS A 154 4.12 0.68 -12.90
CA CYS A 154 3.92 -0.24 -11.79
C CYS A 154 4.16 -1.69 -12.21
N LEU A 155 4.48 -2.52 -11.22
CA LEU A 155 4.46 -3.98 -11.35
C LEU A 155 3.39 -4.52 -10.40
N ALA A 156 2.46 -5.31 -10.90
CA ALA A 156 1.43 -5.95 -10.09
C ALA A 156 1.69 -7.45 -9.95
N SER A 157 1.47 -8.01 -8.77
CA SER A 157 1.31 -9.46 -8.60
C SER A 157 -0.11 -9.85 -9.00
N ILE A 158 -0.23 -10.89 -9.83
CA ILE A 158 -1.49 -11.32 -10.44
C ILE A 158 -1.90 -12.67 -9.87
N HIS A 159 -3.16 -12.78 -9.45
CA HIS A 159 -3.80 -14.04 -9.08
C HIS A 159 -5.19 -14.08 -9.70
N ASP A 160 -5.55 -15.18 -10.36
CA ASP A 160 -6.83 -15.32 -11.08
C ASP A 160 -7.13 -14.16 -12.04
N HIS A 161 -6.11 -13.71 -12.79
CA HIS A 161 -6.17 -12.60 -13.75
C HIS A 161 -6.42 -11.21 -13.13
N GLU A 162 -6.46 -11.10 -11.81
CA GLU A 162 -6.68 -9.83 -11.10
C GLU A 162 -5.41 -9.39 -10.33
N PRO A 163 -5.08 -8.09 -10.32
CA PRO A 163 -4.04 -7.55 -9.46
C PRO A 163 -4.35 -7.78 -7.97
N LYS A 164 -3.41 -8.40 -7.25
CA LYS A 164 -3.51 -8.62 -5.80
C LYS A 164 -2.66 -7.65 -4.99
N GLN A 165 -1.50 -7.27 -5.52
CA GLN A 165 -0.63 -6.24 -4.95
C GLN A 165 -0.04 -5.45 -6.11
N MET A 166 0.21 -4.16 -5.92
CA MET A 166 0.76 -3.32 -6.96
C MET A 166 1.85 -2.43 -6.36
N PHE A 167 2.98 -2.40 -7.04
CA PHE A 167 4.21 -1.75 -6.59
C PHE A 167 4.64 -0.72 -7.63
N SER A 168 4.90 0.51 -7.20
CA SER A 168 5.54 1.52 -8.02
C SER A 168 6.96 1.10 -8.40
N ILE A 169 7.35 1.33 -9.63
CA ILE A 169 8.73 1.08 -10.09
C ILE A 169 9.55 2.33 -9.80
N LEU A 170 10.47 2.26 -8.83
CA LEU A 170 11.31 3.39 -8.41
C LEU A 170 12.41 3.69 -9.43
N SER A 171 13.04 2.63 -9.93
CA SER A 171 14.14 2.76 -10.87
C SER A 171 14.31 1.46 -11.65
N GLY A 172 14.93 1.59 -12.82
CA GLY A 172 15.47 0.47 -13.57
C GLY A 172 16.88 0.83 -13.99
N ASP A 173 17.78 -0.13 -13.94
CA ASP A 173 19.14 0.04 -14.47
C ASP A 173 19.18 -0.61 -15.87
N PRO A 174 19.24 0.16 -16.97
CA PRO A 174 19.32 -0.41 -18.31
C PRO A 174 20.59 -1.25 -18.55
N SER A 175 21.67 -0.98 -17.80
CA SER A 175 22.94 -1.69 -17.91
C SER A 175 22.93 -3.02 -17.16
N ARG A 176 22.32 -3.06 -15.97
CA ARG A 176 22.16 -4.30 -15.17
C ARG A 176 20.90 -5.08 -15.52
N GLY A 177 19.92 -4.43 -16.14
CA GLY A 177 18.65 -5.02 -16.56
C GLY A 177 17.59 -5.15 -15.46
N THR A 178 17.93 -4.87 -14.19
CA THR A 178 17.05 -5.04 -13.03
C THR A 178 16.09 -3.86 -12.83
N ILE A 179 14.98 -4.08 -12.12
CA ILE A 179 14.06 -3.03 -11.67
C ILE A 179 13.90 -3.07 -10.15
N ALA A 180 13.84 -1.89 -9.52
CA ALA A 180 13.60 -1.73 -8.10
C ALA A 180 12.16 -1.28 -7.85
N LEU A 181 11.51 -1.92 -6.88
CA LEU A 181 10.13 -1.63 -6.49
C LEU A 181 10.08 -0.75 -5.23
N GLN A 182 9.03 0.06 -5.11
CA GLN A 182 8.72 0.81 -3.90
C GLN A 182 8.07 -0.11 -2.86
N SER A 183 8.87 -1.00 -2.30
CA SER A 183 8.47 -1.94 -1.26
C SER A 183 9.71 -2.46 -0.54
N ASN A 184 9.52 -3.10 0.61
CA ASN A 184 10.61 -3.78 1.32
C ASN A 184 11.01 -5.11 0.66
N SER A 185 10.10 -5.70 -0.10
CA SER A 185 10.32 -6.95 -0.83
C SER A 185 9.61 -6.97 -2.16
N SER A 186 10.24 -7.59 -3.16
CA SER A 186 9.63 -7.88 -4.45
C SER A 186 8.87 -9.21 -4.41
N PRO A 187 7.92 -9.45 -5.35
CA PRO A 187 7.25 -10.73 -5.46
C PRO A 187 8.28 -11.88 -5.61
N PRO A 188 8.12 -12.98 -4.88
CA PRO A 188 9.10 -14.07 -4.88
C PRO A 188 9.16 -14.78 -6.23
N SER A 189 10.27 -15.46 -6.51
CA SER A 189 10.40 -16.31 -7.70
C SER A 189 9.25 -17.32 -7.81
N GLY A 190 8.74 -17.49 -9.03
CA GLY A 190 7.54 -18.28 -9.34
C GLY A 190 6.24 -17.45 -9.32
N SER A 191 6.26 -16.22 -8.79
CA SER A 191 5.07 -15.35 -8.80
C SER A 191 4.73 -14.90 -10.22
N ARG A 192 3.43 -14.86 -10.53
CA ARG A 192 2.91 -14.25 -11.76
C ARG A 192 2.76 -12.76 -11.57
N VAL A 193 3.33 -11.96 -12.46
CA VAL A 193 3.34 -10.49 -12.39
C VAL A 193 3.03 -9.87 -13.75
N GLN A 194 2.63 -8.60 -13.75
CA GLN A 194 2.33 -7.88 -14.99
C GLN A 194 2.68 -6.40 -14.83
N PHE A 195 3.21 -5.78 -15.89
CA PHE A 195 3.46 -4.34 -15.91
C PHE A 195 2.17 -3.56 -16.15
N PHE A 196 2.02 -2.47 -15.41
CA PHE A 196 0.94 -1.49 -15.55
C PHE A 196 1.51 -0.09 -15.69
N TYR A 197 0.70 0.83 -16.19
CA TYR A 197 0.98 2.25 -16.15
C TYR A 197 -0.29 3.05 -15.88
N ARG A 198 -0.13 4.25 -15.35
CA ARG A 198 -1.22 5.21 -15.11
C ARG A 198 -1.14 6.34 -16.14
N PRO A 199 -2.11 6.51 -17.05
CA PRO A 199 -2.17 7.67 -17.94
C PRO A 199 -2.35 8.98 -17.16
N LYS A 200 -1.78 10.10 -17.65
CA LYS A 200 -1.99 11.44 -17.06
C LYS A 200 -3.41 11.97 -17.19
N THR A 201 -4.17 11.45 -18.15
CA THR A 201 -5.56 11.85 -18.37
C THR A 201 -6.52 11.21 -17.37
N THR A 202 -6.02 10.31 -16.52
CA THR A 202 -6.83 9.58 -15.56
C THR A 202 -7.20 10.46 -14.37
N THR A 203 -8.47 10.82 -14.27
CA THR A 203 -9.05 11.43 -13.08
C THR A 203 -9.24 10.37 -11.98
N ALA A 204 -8.91 10.71 -10.73
CA ALA A 204 -9.12 9.83 -9.59
C ALA A 204 -10.61 9.82 -9.18
N GLU A 205 -11.42 8.94 -9.75
CA GLU A 205 -12.82 8.76 -9.33
C GLU A 205 -12.91 7.82 -8.11
N VAL A 206 -12.62 8.37 -6.92
CA VAL A 206 -12.60 7.58 -5.67
C VAL A 206 -14.01 7.26 -5.14
N ALA A 207 -14.96 8.18 -5.29
CA ALA A 207 -16.24 8.12 -4.56
C ALA A 207 -17.31 7.22 -5.18
N ALA A 208 -17.25 6.92 -6.49
CA ALA A 208 -18.38 6.38 -7.25
C ALA A 208 -18.76 4.92 -6.94
N THR A 209 -18.05 4.22 -6.04
CA THR A 209 -18.22 2.77 -5.83
C THR A 209 -18.26 2.31 -4.37
N LEU A 210 -18.58 3.22 -3.44
CA LEU A 210 -18.82 2.85 -2.04
C LEU A 210 -20.23 2.29 -1.88
N SER A 211 -20.31 1.03 -1.44
CA SER A 211 -21.55 0.42 -0.98
C SER A 211 -21.73 0.68 0.52
N ARG A 212 -22.96 0.57 1.03
CA ARG A 212 -23.22 0.63 2.48
C ARG A 212 -22.39 -0.42 3.22
N GLY A 213 -22.03 -0.13 4.46
CA GLY A 213 -21.24 -1.01 5.32
C GLY A 213 -19.78 -1.10 4.91
N THR A 214 -19.22 -0.06 4.28
CA THR A 214 -17.82 -0.05 3.84
C THR A 214 -16.95 0.91 4.61
N PHE A 215 -15.70 0.50 4.81
CA PHE A 215 -14.63 1.34 5.32
C PHE A 215 -13.51 1.33 4.29
N SER A 216 -13.23 2.48 3.68
CA SER A 216 -12.34 2.60 2.54
C SER A 216 -11.22 3.59 2.80
N PHE A 217 -10.02 3.18 2.42
CA PHE A 217 -8.84 4.03 2.35
C PHE A 217 -8.37 4.16 0.92
N THR A 218 -8.03 5.38 0.50
CA THR A 218 -7.54 5.66 -0.84
C THR A 218 -6.22 6.42 -0.83
N THR A 219 -5.43 6.20 -1.88
CA THR A 219 -4.26 7.03 -2.15
C THR A 219 -4.66 8.22 -3.01
N VAL A 220 -4.39 9.43 -2.52
CA VAL A 220 -4.71 10.68 -3.18
C VAL A 220 -3.45 11.26 -3.84
N PRO A 221 -3.50 11.75 -5.10
CA PRO A 221 -2.38 12.48 -5.68
C PRO A 221 -2.02 13.74 -4.88
N GLU A 222 -0.74 14.01 -4.66
CA GLU A 222 -0.26 15.21 -3.96
C GLU A 222 -0.74 16.52 -4.62
N ALA A 223 -0.89 16.51 -5.96
CA ALA A 223 -1.38 17.66 -6.71
C ALA A 223 -2.79 18.12 -6.29
N LEU A 224 -3.63 17.23 -5.77
CA LEU A 224 -4.97 17.57 -5.31
C LEU A 224 -4.99 18.24 -3.92
N LEU A 225 -3.90 18.17 -3.16
CA LEU A 225 -3.79 18.79 -1.84
C LEU A 225 -3.52 20.30 -1.90
N GLY A 226 -3.07 20.81 -3.05
CA GLY A 226 -2.67 22.21 -3.25
C GLY A 226 -3.75 23.11 -3.85
N HIS A 227 -4.91 22.57 -4.23
CA HIS A 227 -6.03 23.41 -4.64
C HIS A 227 -6.64 24.04 -3.40
N ASN A 228 -6.46 25.36 -3.24
CA ASN A 228 -7.26 26.15 -2.31
C ASN A 228 -8.73 25.80 -2.55
N ALA A 229 -9.36 25.14 -1.59
CA ALA A 229 -10.80 24.91 -1.57
C ALA A 229 -11.51 26.26 -1.36
N GLU A 230 -11.44 27.14 -2.36
CA GLU A 230 -12.30 28.31 -2.51
C GLU A 230 -13.63 27.94 -3.19
N GLU A 231 -13.74 26.72 -3.73
CA GLU A 231 -15.02 26.14 -4.12
C GLU A 231 -15.72 25.62 -2.86
N GLU A 232 -17.02 25.91 -2.72
CA GLU A 232 -17.89 25.34 -1.69
C GLU A 232 -17.62 23.83 -1.61
N VAL A 233 -16.94 23.41 -0.54
CA VAL A 233 -16.81 22.00 -0.22
C VAL A 233 -18.22 21.54 0.08
N ALA A 234 -18.88 20.97 -0.93
CA ALA A 234 -20.15 20.32 -0.72
C ALA A 234 -19.89 19.18 0.27
N ASP A 235 -20.43 19.30 1.47
CA ASP A 235 -20.39 18.22 2.45
C ASP A 235 -21.02 16.98 1.81
N LEU A 236 -20.17 16.02 1.48
CA LEU A 236 -20.60 14.75 0.91
C LEU A 236 -20.82 13.78 2.07
N GLU A 237 -22.08 13.64 2.48
CA GLU A 237 -22.46 12.58 3.40
C GLU A 237 -22.53 11.24 2.66
N LEU A 238 -21.76 10.26 3.15
CA LEU A 238 -21.76 8.89 2.66
C LEU A 238 -22.54 8.02 3.65
N PRO A 239 -23.78 7.59 3.34
CA PRO A 239 -24.57 6.78 4.27
C PRO A 239 -23.90 5.44 4.56
N ASP A 240 -23.82 5.09 5.84
CA ASP A 240 -23.28 3.82 6.34
C ASP A 240 -21.87 3.48 5.82
N SER A 241 -21.06 4.48 5.47
CA SER A 241 -19.75 4.28 4.85
C SER A 241 -18.72 5.28 5.38
N PHE A 242 -17.47 4.86 5.41
CA PHE A 242 -16.34 5.72 5.75
C PHE A 242 -15.33 5.73 4.60
N LEU A 243 -14.87 6.92 4.23
CA LEU A 243 -13.82 7.13 3.25
C LEU A 243 -12.79 8.11 3.80
N ALA A 244 -11.52 7.72 3.76
CA ALA A 244 -10.41 8.62 3.99
C ALA A 244 -9.33 8.45 2.93
N GLY A 245 -8.64 9.54 2.64
CA GLY A 245 -7.56 9.59 1.65
C GLY A 245 -6.24 10.01 2.29
N SER A 246 -5.13 9.53 1.73
CA SER A 246 -3.78 9.95 2.11
C SER A 246 -2.88 10.04 0.88
N GLU A 247 -2.01 11.03 0.85
CA GLU A 247 -0.94 11.18 -0.14
C GLU A 247 0.15 10.12 0.00
N LYS A 248 0.28 9.55 1.20
CA LYS A 248 1.26 8.49 1.49
C LYS A 248 0.67 7.09 1.26
N GLY A 249 -0.63 7.01 1.01
CA GLY A 249 -1.35 5.78 0.71
C GLY A 249 -1.77 4.99 1.94
N PHE A 250 -1.91 3.68 1.77
CA PHE A 250 -2.46 2.77 2.78
C PHE A 250 -1.61 1.51 2.96
N LEU A 251 -1.75 0.87 4.12
CA LEU A 251 -1.19 -0.43 4.45
C LEU A 251 -2.29 -1.49 4.44
N VAL A 252 -1.97 -2.67 3.93
CA VAL A 252 -2.93 -3.79 3.94
C VAL A 252 -2.25 -5.11 4.25
N SER A 253 -2.95 -5.96 5.01
CA SER A 253 -2.62 -7.37 5.21
C SER A 253 -3.93 -8.15 5.27
N ARG A 254 -4.13 -9.08 4.33
CA ARG A 254 -5.33 -9.93 4.28
C ARG A 254 -5.05 -11.28 4.94
N GLY A 255 -5.40 -11.40 6.24
CA GLY A 255 -5.15 -12.61 7.01
C GLY A 255 -3.66 -12.87 7.16
N LYS A 256 -3.19 -13.99 6.59
CA LYS A 256 -1.79 -14.46 6.67
C LYS A 256 -0.85 -13.77 5.69
N GLU A 257 -1.34 -12.83 4.90
CA GLU A 257 -0.52 -12.03 3.99
C GLU A 257 0.43 -11.12 4.79
N THR A 258 1.71 -11.09 4.40
CA THR A 258 2.67 -10.11 4.92
C THR A 258 2.16 -8.70 4.66
N PRO A 259 2.16 -7.79 5.65
CA PRO A 259 1.77 -6.40 5.44
C PRO A 259 2.57 -5.74 4.32
N TRP A 260 1.89 -4.94 3.51
CA TRP A 260 2.51 -4.15 2.45
C TRP A 260 1.79 -2.83 2.26
N THR A 261 2.49 -1.88 1.63
CA THR A 261 2.03 -0.52 1.40
C THR A 261 1.69 -0.29 -0.06
N CYS A 262 0.57 0.40 -0.32
CA CYS A 262 0.22 0.90 -1.63
C CYS A 262 0.17 2.43 -1.62
N SER A 263 1.06 3.06 -2.39
CA SER A 263 1.15 4.51 -2.56
C SER A 263 0.77 4.97 -3.97
N ILE A 264 0.14 4.10 -4.76
CA ILE A 264 -0.21 4.40 -6.16
C ILE A 264 -1.50 5.23 -6.18
N PRO A 265 -1.50 6.45 -6.74
CA PRO A 265 -2.66 7.32 -6.76
C PRO A 265 -3.91 6.67 -7.39
N GLY A 266 -5.08 6.90 -6.78
CA GLY A 266 -6.35 6.30 -7.21
C GLY A 266 -6.53 4.84 -6.79
N SER A 267 -5.54 4.24 -6.11
CA SER A 267 -5.73 2.93 -5.49
C SER A 267 -6.57 3.06 -4.23
N SER A 268 -7.32 2.02 -3.89
CA SER A 268 -8.09 1.95 -2.65
C SER A 268 -8.13 0.56 -2.07
N ALA A 269 -8.16 0.49 -0.75
CA ALA A 269 -8.45 -0.72 0.01
C ALA A 269 -9.77 -0.55 0.76
N VAL A 270 -10.61 -1.58 0.70
CA VAL A 270 -11.97 -1.54 1.24
C VAL A 270 -12.18 -2.74 2.15
N LEU A 271 -12.67 -2.48 3.36
CA LEU A 271 -13.30 -3.47 4.21
C LEU A 271 -14.81 -3.37 4.06
N HIS A 272 -15.46 -4.52 3.93
CA HIS A 272 -16.92 -4.63 3.81
C HIS A 272 -17.46 -5.66 4.79
N TRP A 273 -18.35 -5.24 5.67
CA TRP A 273 -19.07 -6.11 6.59
C TRP A 273 -20.46 -6.40 6.05
N SER A 274 -20.82 -7.67 5.95
CA SER A 274 -22.21 -8.04 5.71
C SER A 274 -23.05 -7.69 6.94
N THR A 275 -23.97 -6.73 6.78
CA THR A 275 -25.02 -6.39 7.75
C THR A 275 -26.07 -7.49 7.84
#